data_AF-A0A964ZPF9-F1
#
_entry.id   AF-A0A964ZPF9-F1
#
_cell.length_a   1.000
_cell.length_b   1.000
_cell.length_c   1.000
_cell.angle_alpha   90.00
_cell.angle_beta   90.00
_cell.angle_gamma   90.00
#
_symmetry.space_group_name_H-M   'P 1'
#
loop_
_entity.id
_entity.type
_entity.pdbx_description
1 polymer ?
#
loop_
_entity_poly.entity_id
_entity_poly.type
_entity_poly.pdbx_seq_one_letter_code
_entity_poly.pdbx_strand_id
1 'polypeptide(L)'
;MMQLMQPDAPRWFAEDRPIRRVHADASMFIGGMRALLVQSLHPLAMAGVAQHSDYRRDPWGRLQRTADFLAATSFGPADEAQRAVDLVNRVHERVHGVASDGRSYSARDPHLLRWVHIVEIDSFLVAHQRFGDFPLDADGADGYVKDAALIARKLGVPAPPETVRALRDQISSYRGEVRGTKESRDAMRYLLFEPPLPPVARAAYSLLVAATISTLPRWSRPHLNL
;
A
#
# COMPACT_ATOMS: atom_id res chain seq x y z
N MET A 1 18.76 8.69 5.03
CA MET A 1 19.15 7.32 5.44
C MET A 1 20.05 7.25 6.68
N MET A 2 20.50 8.38 7.28
CA MET A 2 21.46 8.38 8.41
C MET A 2 20.84 8.69 9.79
N GLN A 3 19.51 8.62 9.95
CA GLN A 3 18.83 8.95 11.23
C GLN A 3 18.03 7.79 11.87
N LEU A 4 17.90 6.63 11.19
CA LEU A 4 17.17 5.49 11.75
C LEU A 4 17.84 4.85 12.98
N MET A 5 19.16 5.05 13.15
CA MET A 5 19.98 4.43 14.21
C MET A 5 20.18 5.28 15.47
N GLN A 6 19.23 6.16 15.84
CA GLN A 6 19.27 6.76 17.18
C GLN A 6 18.58 5.82 18.19
N PRO A 7 19.32 5.10 19.06
CA PRO A 7 18.73 4.08 19.92
C PRO A 7 17.69 4.63 20.91
N ASP A 8 17.91 5.86 21.41
CA ASP A 8 17.09 6.45 22.49
C ASP A 8 15.97 7.38 22.00
N ALA A 9 15.83 7.59 20.69
CA ALA A 9 14.79 8.48 20.17
C ALA A 9 13.41 7.81 20.28
N PRO A 10 12.38 8.50 20.81
CA PRO A 10 11.04 7.93 20.91
C PRO A 10 10.49 7.58 19.54
N ARG A 11 9.78 6.45 19.43
CA ARG A 11 9.20 5.92 18.18
C ARG A 11 7.69 5.81 18.30
N TRP A 12 6.98 5.79 17.18
CA TRP A 12 5.53 5.55 17.20
C TRP A 12 5.16 4.14 17.66
N PHE A 13 6.03 3.18 17.39
CA PHE A 13 5.80 1.77 17.69
C PHE A 13 6.99 1.19 18.44
N ALA A 14 6.71 0.62 19.61
CA ALA A 14 7.66 -0.20 20.36
C ALA A 14 8.08 -1.44 19.56
N GLU A 15 9.21 -2.05 19.92
CA GLU A 15 9.84 -3.13 19.13
C GLU A 15 8.97 -4.37 18.96
N ASP A 16 8.12 -4.66 19.94
CA ASP A 16 7.20 -5.79 20.00
C ASP A 16 5.89 -5.56 19.24
N ARG A 17 5.65 -4.34 18.71
CA ARG A 17 4.41 -4.02 18.00
C ARG A 17 4.27 -4.83 16.69
N PRO A 18 3.08 -5.36 16.38
CA PRO A 18 2.85 -6.16 15.17
C PRO A 18 3.26 -5.49 13.85
N ILE A 19 3.10 -4.16 13.72
CA ILE A 19 3.50 -3.43 12.50
C ILE A 19 4.98 -3.58 12.16
N ARG A 20 5.86 -3.62 13.17
CA ARG A 20 7.29 -3.83 12.97
C ARG A 20 7.58 -5.25 12.48
N ARG A 21 6.85 -6.24 13.01
CA ARG A 21 6.97 -7.64 12.58
C ARG A 21 6.54 -7.81 11.12
N VAL A 22 5.36 -7.31 10.76
CA VAL A 22 4.82 -7.42 9.40
C VAL A 22 5.74 -6.69 8.40
N HIS A 23 6.17 -5.47 8.72
CA HIS A 23 6.94 -4.65 7.78
C HIS A 23 8.43 -5.04 7.68
N ALA A 24 8.94 -5.88 8.57
CA ALA A 24 10.30 -6.42 8.50
C ALA A 24 10.36 -7.75 7.70
N ASP A 25 9.21 -8.37 7.44
CA ASP A 25 9.12 -9.68 6.81
C ASP A 25 9.20 -9.59 5.26
N ALA A 26 9.86 -10.56 4.62
CA ALA A 26 10.04 -10.57 3.17
C ALA A 26 8.72 -10.71 2.38
N SER A 27 7.64 -11.19 3.01
CA SER A 27 6.29 -11.21 2.44
C SER A 27 5.77 -9.82 2.07
N MET A 28 6.38 -8.75 2.58
CA MET A 28 6.12 -7.36 2.16
C MET A 28 6.24 -7.15 0.64
N PHE A 29 7.11 -7.88 -0.06
CA PHE A 29 7.19 -7.79 -1.53
C PHE A 29 5.89 -8.28 -2.21
N ILE A 30 5.32 -9.38 -1.70
CA ILE A 30 4.06 -9.94 -2.18
C ILE A 30 2.91 -9.00 -1.80
N GLY A 31 2.90 -8.52 -0.55
CA GLY A 31 1.89 -7.59 -0.06
C GLY A 31 1.90 -6.27 -0.83
N GLY A 32 3.07 -5.73 -1.16
CA GLY A 32 3.21 -4.50 -1.95
C GLY A 32 2.69 -4.67 -3.37
N MET A 33 3.02 -5.78 -4.04
CA MET A 33 2.49 -6.06 -5.37
C MET A 33 0.96 -6.25 -5.35
N ARG A 34 0.43 -6.96 -4.35
CA ARG A 34 -1.02 -7.10 -4.14
C ARG A 34 -1.69 -5.74 -3.90
N ALA A 35 -1.09 -4.89 -3.06
CA ALA A 35 -1.60 -3.56 -2.76
C ALA A 35 -1.71 -2.73 -4.04
N LEU A 36 -0.65 -2.66 -4.86
CA LEU A 36 -0.67 -1.91 -6.12
C LEU A 36 -1.78 -2.39 -7.07
N LEU A 37 -1.96 -3.70 -7.22
CA LEU A 37 -3.01 -4.26 -8.06
C LEU A 37 -4.41 -3.88 -7.55
N VAL A 38 -4.67 -4.05 -6.25
CA VAL A 38 -5.98 -3.75 -5.68
C VAL A 38 -6.24 -2.24 -5.65
N GLN A 39 -5.27 -1.42 -5.25
CA GLN A 39 -5.37 0.05 -5.25
C GLN A 39 -5.77 0.58 -6.64
N SER A 40 -5.21 0.01 -7.70
CA SER A 40 -5.48 0.41 -9.10
C SER A 40 -6.95 0.26 -9.52
N LEU A 41 -7.75 -0.50 -8.77
CA LEU A 41 -9.15 -0.75 -9.10
C LEU A 41 -10.08 0.41 -8.78
N HIS A 42 -9.66 1.38 -7.96
CA HIS A 42 -10.45 2.59 -7.76
C HIS A 42 -10.10 3.61 -8.86
N PRO A 43 -11.04 3.97 -9.76
CA PRO A 43 -10.73 4.77 -10.96
C PRO A 43 -10.08 6.11 -10.66
N LEU A 44 -10.55 6.82 -9.63
CA LEU A 44 -10.03 8.14 -9.26
C LEU A 44 -8.63 8.06 -8.63
N ALA A 45 -8.38 7.07 -7.77
CA ALA A 45 -7.04 6.84 -7.22
C ALA A 45 -6.06 6.47 -8.34
N MET A 46 -6.47 5.60 -9.27
CA MET A 46 -5.65 5.22 -10.42
C MET A 46 -5.42 6.38 -11.39
N ALA A 47 -6.38 7.28 -11.57
CA ALA A 47 -6.19 8.50 -12.37
C ALA A 47 -5.09 9.40 -11.76
N GLY A 48 -5.07 9.56 -10.44
CA GLY A 48 -4.00 10.26 -9.73
C GLY A 48 -2.63 9.64 -9.99
N VAL A 49 -2.52 8.32 -9.89
CA VAL A 49 -1.27 7.60 -10.20
C VAL A 49 -0.89 7.77 -11.67
N ALA A 50 -1.83 7.57 -12.60
CA ALA A 50 -1.55 7.62 -14.03
C ALA A 50 -1.10 9.00 -14.52
N GLN A 51 -1.64 10.07 -13.95
CA GLN A 51 -1.37 11.45 -14.37
C GLN A 51 -0.18 12.08 -13.64
N HIS A 52 0.14 11.64 -12.41
CA HIS A 52 1.14 12.31 -11.57
C HIS A 52 2.32 11.42 -11.15
N SER A 53 2.31 10.12 -11.45
CA SER A 53 3.40 9.21 -11.09
C SER A 53 4.25 8.82 -12.29
N ASP A 54 5.56 8.99 -12.17
CA ASP A 54 6.51 8.52 -13.18
C ASP A 54 6.86 7.03 -13.02
N TYR A 55 5.86 6.17 -12.74
CA TYR A 55 6.12 4.76 -12.40
C TYR A 55 6.67 3.94 -13.56
N ARG A 56 6.54 4.42 -14.81
CA ARG A 56 7.08 3.75 -16.00
C ARG A 56 8.52 4.12 -16.27
N ARG A 57 8.93 5.39 -16.05
CA ARG A 57 10.32 5.83 -16.28
C ARG A 57 11.18 5.72 -15.04
N ASP A 58 10.60 5.88 -13.85
CA ASP A 58 11.26 5.75 -12.53
C ASP A 58 10.50 4.76 -11.59
N PRO A 59 10.40 3.47 -11.97
CA PRO A 59 9.77 2.44 -11.14
C PRO A 59 10.52 2.22 -9.82
N TRP A 60 11.86 2.22 -9.86
CA TRP A 60 12.70 1.95 -8.69
C TRP A 60 12.76 3.12 -7.73
N GLY A 61 12.85 4.37 -8.21
CA GLY A 61 12.71 5.51 -7.33
C GLY A 61 11.32 5.60 -6.71
N ARG A 62 10.25 5.21 -7.43
CA ARG A 62 8.90 5.13 -6.83
C ARG A 62 8.81 4.07 -5.74
N LEU A 63 9.36 2.88 -5.99
CA LEU A 63 9.41 1.81 -5.00
C LEU A 63 10.21 2.26 -3.78
N GLN A 64 11.38 2.87 -3.98
CA GLN A 64 12.23 3.37 -2.91
C GLN A 64 11.51 4.42 -2.05
N ARG A 65 10.81 5.39 -2.66
CA ARG A 65 10.04 6.41 -1.91
C ARG A 65 8.96 5.80 -1.01
N THR A 66 8.31 4.73 -1.48
CA THR A 66 7.30 4.01 -0.68
C THR A 66 7.97 3.21 0.44
N ALA A 67 9.08 2.53 0.14
CA ALA A 67 9.86 1.80 1.13
C ALA A 67 10.42 2.73 2.21
N ASP A 68 10.93 3.90 1.85
CA ASP A 68 11.42 4.93 2.77
C ASP A 68 10.29 5.41 3.69
N PHE A 69 9.09 5.64 3.14
CA PHE A 69 7.92 6.04 3.93
C PHE A 69 7.52 4.96 4.94
N LEU A 70 7.40 3.70 4.50
CA LEU A 70 7.07 2.57 5.39
C LEU A 70 8.16 2.38 6.44
N ALA A 71 9.43 2.47 6.06
CA ALA A 71 10.55 2.33 6.98
C ALA A 71 10.57 3.44 8.04
N ALA A 72 10.41 4.70 7.63
CA ALA A 72 10.36 5.84 8.53
C ALA A 72 9.19 5.73 9.51
N THR A 73 8.00 5.39 9.02
CA THR A 73 6.78 5.34 9.87
C THR A 73 6.72 4.12 10.78
N SER A 74 7.35 3.00 10.41
CA SER A 74 7.27 1.75 11.19
C SER A 74 8.46 1.57 12.12
N PHE A 75 9.64 1.99 11.69
CA PHE A 75 10.89 1.74 12.40
C PHE A 75 11.56 3.01 12.89
N GLY A 76 11.36 4.14 12.22
CA GLY A 76 12.08 5.40 12.48
C GLY A 76 11.71 6.10 13.79
N PRO A 77 12.54 7.05 14.23
CA PRO A 77 12.18 8.02 15.27
C PRO A 77 10.86 8.74 14.96
N ALA A 78 10.10 9.11 15.98
CA ALA A 78 8.77 9.71 15.84
C ALA A 78 8.78 11.02 15.03
N ASP A 79 9.87 11.79 15.12
CA ASP A 79 10.07 13.02 14.34
C ASP A 79 10.38 12.72 12.86
N GLU A 80 11.17 11.67 12.57
CA GLU A 80 11.42 11.20 11.20
C GLU A 80 10.13 10.65 10.57
N ALA A 81 9.37 9.86 11.32
CA ALA A 81 8.07 9.36 10.92
C ALA A 81 7.09 10.51 10.61
N GLN A 82 7.06 11.55 11.46
CA GLN A 82 6.22 12.72 11.22
C GLN A 82 6.68 13.52 9.99
N ARG A 83 8.00 13.72 9.81
CA ARG A 83 8.54 14.38 8.61
C ARG A 83 8.16 13.64 7.32
N ALA A 84 8.18 12.30 7.35
CA ALA A 84 7.77 11.49 6.21
C ALA A 84 6.28 11.69 5.88
N VAL A 85 5.41 11.72 6.88
CA VAL A 85 3.98 12.05 6.69
C VAL A 85 3.79 13.46 6.15
N ASP A 86 4.47 14.46 6.71
CA ASP A 86 4.34 15.85 6.27
C ASP A 86 4.80 16.00 4.81
N LEU A 87 5.84 15.26 4.40
CA LEU A 87 6.29 15.24 3.01
C LEU A 87 5.24 14.64 2.08
N VAL A 88 4.64 13.50 2.44
CA VAL A 88 3.56 12.89 1.65
C VAL A 88 2.38 13.84 1.53
N ASN A 89 1.95 14.48 2.63
CA ASN A 89 0.87 15.46 2.62
C ASN A 89 1.18 16.64 1.67
N ARG A 90 2.40 17.20 1.69
CA ARG A 90 2.84 18.26 0.75
C ARG A 90 2.89 17.83 -0.71
N VAL A 91 3.14 16.54 -0.98
CA VAL A 91 3.05 16.00 -2.34
C VAL A 91 1.59 15.89 -2.75
N HIS A 92 0.73 15.35 -1.88
CA HIS A 92 -0.69 15.16 -2.15
C HIS A 92 -1.45 16.47 -2.41
N GLU A 93 -0.99 17.60 -1.87
CA GLU A 93 -1.50 18.95 -2.22
C GLU A 93 -1.48 19.22 -3.73
N ARG A 94 -0.48 18.70 -4.43
CA ARG A 94 -0.26 18.95 -5.86
C ARG A 94 -0.84 17.84 -6.76
N VAL A 95 -1.37 16.77 -6.18
CA VAL A 95 -1.92 15.64 -6.93
C VAL A 95 -3.44 15.76 -6.95
N HIS A 96 -3.95 16.44 -7.97
CA HIS A 96 -5.38 16.61 -8.22
C HIS A 96 -5.61 16.82 -9.71
N GLY A 97 -6.80 16.50 -10.19
CA GLY A 97 -7.09 16.60 -11.63
C GLY A 97 -8.48 16.07 -11.97
N VAL A 98 -8.67 15.76 -13.25
CA VAL A 98 -9.90 15.20 -13.78
C VAL A 98 -9.58 13.85 -14.43
N ALA A 99 -10.31 12.81 -14.04
CA ALA A 99 -10.16 11.47 -14.60
C ALA A 99 -10.71 11.41 -16.04
N SER A 100 -10.37 10.35 -16.77
CA SER A 100 -10.84 10.14 -18.16
C SER A 100 -12.37 10.01 -18.28
N ASP A 101 -13.06 9.73 -17.17
CA ASP A 101 -14.52 9.70 -17.08
C ASP A 101 -15.17 11.04 -16.68
N GLY A 102 -14.37 12.12 -16.61
CA GLY A 102 -14.84 13.49 -16.35
C GLY A 102 -14.98 13.86 -14.86
N ARG A 103 -14.79 12.91 -13.93
CA ARG A 103 -14.87 13.18 -12.49
C ARG A 103 -13.56 13.79 -11.98
N SER A 104 -13.66 14.78 -11.11
CA SER A 104 -12.51 15.34 -10.40
C SER A 104 -11.98 14.38 -9.35
N TYR A 105 -10.69 14.44 -9.08
CA TYR A 105 -10.04 13.72 -7.99
C TYR A 105 -9.00 14.59 -7.28
N SER A 106 -8.71 14.25 -6.03
CA SER A 106 -7.61 14.82 -5.25
C SER A 106 -6.98 13.73 -4.39
N ALA A 107 -5.65 13.69 -4.30
CA ALA A 107 -4.94 12.81 -3.37
C ALA A 107 -5.11 13.22 -1.89
N ARG A 108 -5.78 14.36 -1.63
CA ARG A 108 -6.21 14.78 -0.30
C ARG A 108 -7.66 14.41 0.02
N ASP A 109 -8.39 13.83 -0.94
CA ASP A 109 -9.75 13.33 -0.68
C ASP A 109 -9.67 12.20 0.39
N PRO A 110 -10.27 12.40 1.58
CA PRO A 110 -10.23 11.41 2.63
C PRO A 110 -10.82 10.05 2.24
N HIS A 111 -11.77 10.03 1.29
CA HIS A 111 -12.36 8.80 0.77
C HIS A 111 -11.36 8.02 -0.09
N LEU A 112 -10.58 8.70 -0.93
CA LEU A 112 -9.53 8.05 -1.73
C LEU A 112 -8.31 7.66 -0.89
N LEU A 113 -7.93 8.50 0.07
CA LEU A 113 -6.87 8.18 1.03
C LEU A 113 -7.20 6.91 1.83
N ARG A 114 -8.45 6.80 2.30
CA ARG A 114 -8.92 5.60 3.00
C ARG A 114 -8.81 4.38 2.11
N TRP A 115 -9.30 4.44 0.87
CA TRP A 115 -9.19 3.31 -0.07
C TRP A 115 -7.75 2.81 -0.20
N VAL A 116 -6.82 3.72 -0.51
CA VAL A 116 -5.40 3.38 -0.72
C VAL A 116 -4.81 2.72 0.52
N HIS A 117 -5.10 3.29 1.70
CA HIS A 117 -4.62 2.77 2.97
C HIS A 117 -5.20 1.40 3.32
N ILE A 118 -6.53 1.22 3.30
CA ILE A 118 -7.14 -0.02 3.78
C ILE A 118 -6.74 -1.22 2.94
N VAL A 119 -6.64 -1.07 1.61
CA VAL A 119 -6.22 -2.20 0.77
C VAL A 119 -4.71 -2.46 0.85
N GLU A 120 -3.91 -1.46 1.22
CA GLU A 120 -2.48 -1.64 1.52
C GLU A 120 -2.30 -2.49 2.77
N ILE A 121 -2.96 -2.12 3.88
CA ILE A 121 -2.90 -2.84 5.15
C ILE A 121 -3.46 -4.26 5.02
N ASP A 122 -4.60 -4.43 4.33
CA ASP A 122 -5.12 -5.77 4.03
C ASP A 122 -4.12 -6.59 3.20
N SER A 123 -3.42 -5.97 2.26
CA SER A 123 -2.45 -6.68 1.42
C SER A 123 -1.21 -7.15 2.18
N PHE A 124 -0.63 -6.29 3.02
CA PHE A 124 0.50 -6.66 3.86
C PHE A 124 0.10 -7.72 4.88
N LEU A 125 -1.05 -7.57 5.54
CA LEU A 125 -1.54 -8.56 6.49
C LEU A 125 -1.80 -9.92 5.82
N VAL A 126 -2.48 -9.95 4.67
CA VAL A 126 -2.75 -11.21 3.95
C VAL A 126 -1.47 -11.88 3.49
N ALA A 127 -0.49 -11.12 2.99
CA ALA A 127 0.80 -11.68 2.59
C ALA A 127 1.56 -12.25 3.78
N HIS A 128 1.61 -11.52 4.90
CA HIS A 128 2.28 -11.97 6.12
C HIS A 128 1.63 -13.21 6.74
N GLN A 129 0.29 -13.24 6.84
CA GLN A 129 -0.41 -14.41 7.37
C GLN A 129 -0.21 -15.67 6.52
N ARG A 130 0.09 -15.53 5.23
CA ARG A 130 0.25 -16.67 4.31
C ARG A 130 1.69 -17.09 4.05
N PHE A 131 2.62 -16.14 4.06
CA PHE A 131 4.00 -16.35 3.64
C PHE A 131 5.04 -15.85 4.64
N GLY A 132 4.62 -15.15 5.69
CA GLY A 132 5.51 -14.70 6.75
C GLY A 132 5.97 -15.84 7.63
N ASP A 133 7.15 -15.70 8.22
CA ASP A 133 7.79 -16.75 9.02
C ASP A 133 7.02 -17.03 10.32
N PHE A 134 6.45 -15.97 10.92
CA PHE A 134 5.67 -16.03 12.15
C PHE A 134 4.34 -15.30 12.00
N PRO A 135 3.28 -16.00 11.55
CA PRO A 135 1.95 -15.42 11.46
C PRO A 135 1.48 -14.83 12.79
N LEU A 136 0.69 -13.75 12.70
CA LEU A 136 0.03 -13.13 13.85
C LEU A 136 -1.18 -13.96 14.26
N ASP A 137 -1.42 -14.04 15.57
CA ASP A 137 -2.72 -14.46 16.09
C ASP A 137 -3.79 -13.37 15.85
N ALA A 138 -5.01 -13.62 16.31
CA ALA A 138 -6.14 -12.70 16.09
C ALA A 138 -5.87 -11.31 16.71
N ASP A 139 -5.38 -11.28 17.95
CA ASP A 139 -5.09 -10.04 18.68
C ASP A 139 -3.91 -9.29 18.06
N GLY A 140 -2.87 -9.99 17.60
CA GLY A 140 -1.77 -9.41 16.85
C GLY A 140 -2.21 -8.82 15.52
N ALA A 141 -3.11 -9.48 14.80
CA ALA A 141 -3.66 -8.97 13.55
C ALA A 141 -4.52 -7.71 13.75
N ASP A 142 -5.36 -7.67 14.79
CA ASP A 142 -6.07 -6.44 15.18
C ASP A 142 -5.09 -5.36 15.64
N GLY A 143 -4.04 -5.74 16.38
CA GLY A 143 -2.95 -4.85 16.78
C GLY A 143 -2.23 -4.22 15.59
N TYR A 144 -1.98 -4.97 14.52
CA TYR A 144 -1.41 -4.48 13.26
C TYR A 144 -2.30 -3.43 12.60
N VAL A 145 -3.60 -3.72 12.48
CA VAL A 145 -4.56 -2.77 11.89
C VAL A 145 -4.66 -1.51 12.73
N LYS A 146 -4.67 -1.64 14.06
CA LYS A 146 -4.67 -0.50 14.99
C LYS A 146 -3.40 0.34 14.92
N ASP A 147 -2.24 -0.28 14.75
CA ASP A 147 -0.98 0.44 14.54
C ASP A 147 -1.04 1.26 13.25
N ALA A 148 -1.47 0.64 12.15
CA ALA A 148 -1.60 1.29 10.87
C ALA A 148 -2.62 2.46 10.87
N ALA A 149 -3.67 2.37 11.68
CA ALA A 149 -4.66 3.42 11.89
C ALA A 149 -4.04 4.75 12.38
N LEU A 150 -2.96 4.70 13.15
CA LEU A 150 -2.22 5.90 13.57
C LEU A 150 -1.66 6.65 12.35
N ILE A 151 -1.03 5.93 11.42
CA ILE A 151 -0.43 6.49 10.22
C ILE A 151 -1.53 7.07 9.31
N ALA A 152 -2.64 6.34 9.13
CA ALA A 152 -3.78 6.77 8.34
C ALA A 152 -4.39 8.09 8.84
N ARG A 153 -4.57 8.24 10.16
CA ARG A 153 -5.05 9.50 10.76
C ARG A 153 -4.13 10.66 10.45
N LYS A 154 -2.81 10.45 10.55
CA LYS A 154 -1.81 11.49 10.25
C LYS A 154 -1.75 11.85 8.76
N LEU A 155 -2.11 10.92 7.88
CA LEU A 155 -2.30 11.15 6.44
C LEU A 155 -3.65 11.80 6.08
N GLY A 156 -4.54 12.00 7.05
CA GLY A 156 -5.83 12.66 6.85
C GLY A 156 -7.02 11.72 6.62
N VAL A 157 -6.89 10.42 6.91
CA VAL A 157 -8.04 9.49 6.88
C VAL A 157 -8.86 9.64 8.18
N PRO A 158 -10.13 10.06 8.11
CA PRO A 158 -11.02 10.06 9.27
C PRO A 158 -11.48 8.64 9.56
N ALA A 159 -11.49 8.26 10.84
CA ALA A 159 -11.94 6.95 11.32
C ALA A 159 -11.41 5.74 10.51
N PRO A 160 -10.07 5.57 10.38
CA PRO A 160 -9.51 4.36 9.81
C PRO A 160 -9.89 3.14 10.67
N PRO A 161 -9.91 1.92 10.09
CA PRO A 161 -10.27 0.72 10.83
C PRO A 161 -9.20 0.44 11.90
N GLU A 162 -9.63 -0.08 13.05
CA GLU A 162 -8.72 -0.49 14.15
C GLU A 162 -8.77 -2.00 14.43
N THR A 163 -9.54 -2.75 13.64
CA THR A 163 -9.64 -4.21 13.71
C THR A 163 -9.71 -4.79 12.31
N VAL A 164 -9.32 -6.04 12.14
CA VAL A 164 -9.42 -6.81 10.89
C VAL A 164 -10.87 -6.88 10.42
N ARG A 165 -11.83 -6.98 11.34
CA ARG A 165 -13.26 -6.93 11.00
C ARG A 165 -13.62 -5.58 10.37
N ALA A 166 -13.31 -4.48 11.05
CA ALA A 166 -13.60 -3.14 10.53
C ALA A 166 -12.88 -2.88 9.19
N LEU A 167 -11.66 -3.40 9.03
CA LEU A 167 -10.90 -3.32 7.79
C LEU A 167 -11.64 -3.99 6.63
N ARG A 168 -12.14 -5.21 6.84
CA ARG A 168 -12.92 -5.95 5.83
C ARG A 168 -14.25 -5.26 5.52
N ASP A 169 -14.91 -4.73 6.53
CA ASP A 169 -16.18 -4.01 6.37
C ASP A 169 -15.97 -2.74 5.53
N GLN A 170 -14.92 -1.96 5.83
CA GLN A 170 -14.57 -0.78 5.03
C GLN A 170 -14.15 -1.14 3.60
N ILE A 171 -13.35 -2.19 3.37
CA ILE A 171 -13.02 -2.62 1.99
C ILE A 171 -14.29 -3.01 1.23
N SER A 172 -15.23 -3.66 1.91
CA SER A 172 -16.49 -4.09 1.31
C SER A 172 -17.38 -2.92 0.89
N SER A 173 -17.30 -1.76 1.56
CA SER A 173 -18.08 -0.57 1.17
C SER A 173 -17.66 0.03 -0.17
N TYR A 174 -16.41 -0.15 -0.60
CA TYR A 174 -15.90 0.35 -1.88
C TYR A 174 -16.28 -0.53 -3.09
N ARG A 175 -16.95 -1.68 -2.86
CA ARG A 175 -17.20 -2.66 -3.92
C ARG A 175 -18.05 -2.15 -5.08
N GLY A 176 -18.88 -1.12 -4.85
CA GLY A 176 -19.64 -0.46 -5.91
C GLY A 176 -18.84 0.58 -6.71
N GLU A 177 -17.65 0.95 -6.26
CA GLU A 177 -16.82 2.02 -6.84
C GLU A 177 -15.63 1.49 -7.65
N VAL A 178 -15.25 0.23 -7.40
CA VAL A 178 -14.13 -0.44 -8.07
C VAL A 178 -14.50 -0.91 -9.47
N ARG A 179 -13.61 -0.66 -10.43
CA ARG A 179 -13.73 -1.17 -11.80
C ARG A 179 -12.39 -1.15 -12.52
N GLY A 180 -12.19 -2.07 -13.45
CA GLY A 180 -11.02 -2.08 -14.32
C GLY A 180 -11.06 -0.92 -15.31
N THR A 181 -10.07 -0.03 -15.24
CA THR A 181 -9.85 1.07 -16.18
C THR A 181 -8.78 0.70 -17.20
N LYS A 182 -8.57 1.54 -18.22
CA LYS A 182 -7.44 1.34 -19.14
C LYS A 182 -6.13 1.46 -18.35
N GLU A 183 -6.06 2.47 -17.50
CA GLU A 183 -4.91 2.81 -16.66
C GLU A 183 -4.58 1.67 -15.68
N SER A 184 -5.59 1.05 -15.05
CA SER A 184 -5.38 -0.08 -14.15
C SER A 184 -4.87 -1.33 -14.88
N ARG A 185 -5.39 -1.60 -16.08
CA ARG A 185 -4.92 -2.71 -16.93
C ARG A 185 -3.49 -2.49 -17.41
N ASP A 186 -3.14 -1.25 -17.78
CA ASP A 186 -1.77 -0.93 -18.19
C ASP A 186 -0.79 -1.03 -17.01
N ALA A 187 -1.18 -0.57 -15.81
CA ALA A 187 -0.38 -0.71 -14.60
C ALA A 187 -0.19 -2.19 -14.22
N MET A 188 -1.25 -2.99 -14.28
CA MET A 188 -1.17 -4.44 -14.07
C MET A 188 -0.25 -5.11 -15.09
N ARG A 189 -0.41 -4.82 -16.39
CA ARG A 189 0.43 -5.43 -17.44
C ARG A 189 1.90 -5.13 -17.19
N TYR A 190 2.20 -3.87 -16.89
CA TYR A 190 3.55 -3.43 -16.55
C TYR A 190 4.10 -4.19 -15.34
N LEU A 191 3.32 -4.25 -14.26
CA LEU A 191 3.73 -4.89 -13.01
C LEU A 191 3.89 -6.42 -13.17
N LEU A 192 3.02 -7.09 -13.90
CA LEU A 192 3.00 -8.56 -13.96
C LEU A 192 3.87 -9.15 -15.08
N PHE A 193 3.94 -8.47 -16.23
CA PHE A 193 4.48 -9.07 -17.45
C PHE A 193 5.65 -8.29 -18.08
N GLU A 194 5.78 -7.00 -17.78
CA GLU A 194 6.84 -6.15 -18.34
C GLU A 194 7.75 -5.56 -17.26
N PRO A 195 8.19 -6.34 -16.24
CA PRO A 195 9.06 -5.79 -15.21
C PRO A 195 10.40 -5.36 -15.84
N PRO A 196 10.95 -4.20 -15.45
CA PRO A 196 12.25 -3.71 -15.93
C PRO A 196 13.40 -4.48 -15.27
N LEU A 197 13.42 -5.80 -15.47
CA LEU A 197 14.34 -6.74 -14.84
C LEU A 197 15.14 -7.51 -15.90
N PRO A 198 16.44 -7.76 -15.62
CA PRO A 198 17.25 -8.64 -16.47
C PRO A 198 16.63 -10.05 -16.53
N PRO A 199 16.80 -10.79 -17.63
CA PRO A 199 16.13 -12.08 -17.84
C PRO A 199 16.31 -13.08 -16.69
N VAL A 200 17.49 -13.11 -16.07
CA VAL A 200 17.83 -14.02 -14.95
C VAL A 200 16.96 -13.75 -13.71
N ALA A 201 16.58 -12.49 -13.45
CA ALA A 201 15.73 -12.13 -12.32
C ALA A 201 14.24 -12.44 -12.56
N ARG A 202 13.83 -12.75 -13.79
CA ARG A 202 12.41 -12.96 -14.15
C ARG A 202 11.82 -14.22 -13.52
N ALA A 203 12.62 -15.26 -13.28
CA ALA A 203 12.14 -16.49 -12.65
C ALA A 203 11.80 -16.28 -11.16
N ALA A 204 12.64 -15.55 -10.43
CA ALA A 204 12.33 -15.18 -9.04
C ALA A 204 11.11 -14.24 -9.00
N TYR A 205 11.04 -13.28 -9.93
CA TYR A 205 9.91 -12.36 -10.03
C TYR A 205 8.59 -13.07 -10.36
N SER A 206 8.58 -14.08 -11.22
CA SER A 206 7.36 -14.82 -11.56
C SER A 206 6.79 -15.59 -10.36
N LEU A 207 7.63 -16.04 -9.42
CA LEU A 207 7.18 -16.61 -8.15
C LEU A 207 6.47 -15.56 -7.28
N LEU A 208 7.01 -14.34 -7.20
CA LEU A 208 6.34 -13.23 -6.49
C LEU A 208 4.99 -12.89 -7.13
N VAL A 209 4.94 -12.86 -8.46
CA VAL A 209 3.68 -12.66 -9.21
C VAL A 209 2.68 -13.78 -8.92
N ALA A 210 3.09 -15.04 -8.98
CA ALA A 210 2.22 -16.18 -8.70
C ALA A 210 1.68 -16.13 -7.25
N ALA A 211 2.55 -15.86 -6.27
CA ALA A 211 2.16 -15.70 -4.87
C ALA A 211 1.18 -14.54 -4.68
N THR A 212 1.41 -13.42 -5.37
CA THR A 212 0.51 -12.25 -5.39
C THR A 212 -0.86 -12.62 -5.96
N ILE A 213 -0.92 -13.25 -7.14
CA ILE A 213 -2.19 -13.65 -7.77
C ILE A 213 -2.97 -14.64 -6.87
N SER A 214 -2.25 -15.54 -6.19
CA SER A 214 -2.87 -16.52 -5.27
C SER A 214 -3.57 -15.87 -4.06
N THR A 215 -3.21 -14.63 -3.71
CA THR A 215 -3.75 -13.87 -2.57
C THR A 215 -4.71 -12.75 -2.96
N LEU A 216 -4.91 -12.50 -4.25
CA LEU A 216 -5.89 -11.53 -4.72
C LEU A 216 -7.30 -11.91 -4.26
N PRO A 217 -8.09 -10.96 -3.73
CA PRO A 217 -9.49 -11.20 -3.41
C PRO A 217 -10.24 -11.72 -4.64
N ARG A 218 -11.10 -12.73 -4.48
CA ARG A 218 -11.83 -13.33 -5.62
C ARG A 218 -12.62 -12.29 -6.42
N TRP A 219 -13.12 -11.28 -5.74
CA TRP A 219 -13.88 -10.22 -6.36
C TRP A 219 -13.07 -9.26 -7.23
N SER A 220 -11.76 -9.15 -7.03
CA SER A 220 -10.92 -8.21 -7.76
C SER A 220 -10.53 -8.75 -9.14
N ARG A 221 -10.51 -10.09 -9.29
CA ARG A 221 -10.03 -10.78 -10.49
C ARG A 221 -10.76 -10.39 -11.79
N PRO A 222 -12.11 -10.32 -11.83
CA PRO A 222 -12.81 -9.90 -13.04
C PRO A 222 -12.45 -8.47 -13.47
N HIS A 223 -12.10 -7.58 -12.54
CA HIS A 223 -11.68 -6.22 -12.84
C HIS A 223 -10.23 -6.12 -13.35
N LEU A 224 -9.43 -7.14 -13.08
CA LEU A 224 -8.04 -7.27 -13.50
C LEU A 224 -7.90 -8.14 -14.77
N ASN A 225 -8.96 -8.75 -15.29
CA ASN A 225 -8.91 -9.76 -16.35
C ASN A 225 -7.99 -10.95 -15.98
N LEU A 226 -8.08 -11.41 -14.73
CA LEU A 226 -7.38 -12.58 -14.19
C LEU A 226 -8.35 -13.71 -13.83
#